data_AF-A0A1Q9XKI2-F1
#
_entry.id   AF-A0A1Q9XKI2-F1
#
_cell.length_a   1.000
_cell.length_b   1.000
_cell.length_c   1.000
_cell.angle_alpha   90.00
_cell.angle_beta   90.00
_cell.angle_gamma   90.00
#
_symmetry.space_group_name_H-M   'P 1'
#
loop_
_entity.id
_entity.type
_entity.pdbx_description
1 polymer ?
#
loop_
_entity_poly.entity_id
_entity_poly.type
_entity_poly.pdbx_seq_one_letter_code
_entity_poly.pdbx_strand_id
1 'polypeptide(L)'
;MSDSAAKDVVRVGPEENRRDIVVSELTVAQMRQVMMLNTWPGADASQEELMHYQLDNYLFDGCRLSDLGVMANLRKEELSQLTGGELRKVLAKAKELNPDFFGALARMAAARSNS
;
A
#
# COMPACT_ATOMS: atom_id res chain seq x y z
N MET A 1 3.95 7.46 23.44
CA MET A 1 3.28 7.85 22.17
C MET A 1 2.23 6.80 21.89
N SER A 2 0.99 7.20 21.63
CA SER A 2 -0.21 6.38 21.72
C SER A 2 -0.21 5.20 20.72
N ASP A 3 -0.13 3.99 21.26
CA ASP A 3 -0.31 2.69 20.58
C ASP A 3 -1.83 2.42 20.39
N SER A 4 -2.52 3.29 19.65
CA SER A 4 -4.00 3.28 19.51
C SER A 4 -4.51 3.15 18.08
N ALA A 5 -3.69 2.67 17.15
CA ALA A 5 -4.17 2.22 15.85
C ALA A 5 -4.54 0.73 15.93
N ALA A 6 -5.71 0.34 15.41
CA ALA A 6 -6.07 -1.06 15.29
C ALA A 6 -5.03 -1.82 14.45
N LYS A 7 -4.76 -3.08 14.80
CA LYS A 7 -3.83 -3.94 14.06
C LYS A 7 -4.36 -5.35 13.98
N ASP A 8 -4.05 -6.03 12.88
CA ASP A 8 -4.42 -7.42 12.67
C ASP A 8 -3.30 -8.16 11.92
N VAL A 9 -3.29 -9.49 12.02
CA VAL A 9 -2.25 -10.35 11.44
C VAL A 9 -2.82 -11.13 10.25
N VAL A 10 -2.21 -10.93 9.09
CA VAL A 10 -2.49 -11.69 7.88
C VAL A 10 -1.43 -12.77 7.71
N ARG A 11 -1.87 -14.03 7.69
CA ARG A 11 -0.99 -15.18 7.45
C ARG A 11 -0.91 -15.48 5.96
N VAL A 12 0.30 -15.47 5.41
CA VAL A 12 0.61 -15.74 4.01
C VAL A 12 1.59 -16.92 3.88
N GLY A 13 1.79 -17.45 2.68
CA GLY A 13 2.65 -18.60 2.44
C GLY A 13 2.00 -19.98 2.64
N PRO A 14 2.66 -21.04 2.15
CA PRO A 14 2.29 -22.42 2.45
C PRO A 14 2.48 -22.73 3.93
N GLU A 15 1.89 -23.82 4.44
CA GLU A 15 1.97 -24.19 5.87
C GLU A 15 3.41 -24.30 6.37
N GLU A 16 4.30 -24.84 5.53
CA GLU A 16 5.70 -25.09 5.86
C GLU A 16 6.57 -23.82 5.90
N ASN A 17 6.10 -22.72 5.32
CA ASN A 17 6.79 -21.42 5.32
C ASN A 17 5.80 -20.28 5.50
N ARG A 18 4.97 -20.38 6.53
CA ARG A 18 3.92 -19.41 6.82
C ARG A 18 4.54 -18.15 7.41
N ARG A 19 4.18 -17.00 6.84
CA ARG A 19 4.64 -15.69 7.28
C ARG A 19 3.48 -14.89 7.84
N ASP A 20 3.67 -14.31 9.02
CA ASP A 20 2.71 -13.42 9.67
C ASP A 20 3.05 -11.97 9.28
N ILE A 21 2.12 -11.28 8.63
CA ILE A 21 2.24 -9.87 8.23
C ILE A 21 1.28 -9.06 9.10
N VAL A 22 1.81 -8.07 9.83
CA VAL A 22 1.01 -7.17 10.66
C VAL A 22 0.51 -6.02 9.79
N VAL A 23 -0.81 -5.89 9.67
CA VAL A 23 -1.45 -4.75 9.02
C VAL A 23 -2.01 -3.83 10.08
N SER A 24 -1.70 -2.54 9.98
CA SER A 24 -2.12 -1.53 10.95
C SER A 24 -3.06 -0.50 10.29
N GLU A 25 -3.98 0.00 11.10
CA GLU A 25 -4.71 1.22 10.83
C GLU A 25 -3.74 2.42 10.82
N LEU A 26 -3.95 3.34 9.90
CA LEU A 26 -3.23 4.58 9.83
C LEU A 26 -3.96 5.65 10.63
N THR A 27 -3.21 6.40 11.44
CA THR A 27 -3.70 7.69 11.93
C THR A 27 -3.95 8.64 10.75
N VAL A 28 -4.82 9.64 10.93
CA VAL A 28 -5.08 10.66 9.88
C VAL A 28 -3.79 11.37 9.44
N ALA A 29 -2.82 11.56 10.35
CA ALA A 29 -1.51 12.11 10.02
C ALA A 29 -0.72 11.20 9.08
N GLN A 30 -0.68 9.89 9.38
CA GLN A 30 -0.04 8.90 8.52
C GLN A 30 -0.76 8.75 7.19
N MET A 31 -2.10 8.76 7.15
CA MET A 31 -2.87 8.73 5.90
C MET A 31 -2.44 9.87 4.97
N ARG A 32 -2.37 11.10 5.49
CA ARG A 32 -1.92 12.27 4.72
C ARG A 32 -0.49 12.10 4.21
N GLN A 33 0.42 11.63 5.06
CA GLN A 33 1.80 11.37 4.68
C GLN A 33 1.87 10.33 3.54
N VAL A 34 1.16 9.21 3.66
CA VAL A 34 1.10 8.14 2.65
C VAL A 34 0.55 8.66 1.33
N MET A 35 -0.56 9.40 1.34
CA MET A 35 -1.13 9.98 0.12
C MET A 35 -0.16 10.93 -0.61
N MET A 36 0.79 11.54 0.10
CA MET A 36 1.81 12.43 -0.45
C MET A 36 3.13 11.75 -0.82
N LEU A 37 3.34 10.48 -0.43
CA LEU A 37 4.59 9.74 -0.65
C LEU A 37 4.85 9.38 -2.12
N ASN A 38 4.00 9.78 -3.09
CA ASN A 38 4.23 9.51 -4.53
C ASN A 38 5.10 10.59 -5.17
N THR A 39 6.37 10.62 -4.78
CA THR A 39 7.29 11.56 -5.43
C THR A 39 7.57 11.06 -6.85
N TRP A 40 7.14 11.82 -7.84
CA TRP A 40 7.56 11.64 -9.22
C TRP A 40 9.09 11.55 -9.27
N PRO A 41 9.69 10.55 -9.93
CA PRO A 41 11.14 10.31 -9.88
C PRO A 41 11.98 11.40 -10.57
N GLY A 42 11.34 12.34 -11.28
CA GLY A 42 12.01 13.47 -11.93
C GLY A 42 12.12 13.29 -13.44
N ALA A 43 12.49 14.37 -14.13
CA ALA A 43 12.70 14.35 -15.59
C ALA A 43 13.98 13.57 -15.98
N ASP A 44 14.94 13.51 -15.07
CA ASP A 44 16.24 12.85 -15.27
C ASP A 44 16.24 11.38 -14.79
N ALA A 45 15.07 10.86 -14.41
CA ALA A 45 14.93 9.47 -14.00
C ALA A 45 15.29 8.52 -15.15
N SER A 46 16.00 7.45 -14.82
CA SER A 46 16.24 6.37 -15.76
C SER A 46 14.93 5.72 -16.20
N GLN A 47 14.95 5.05 -17.36
CA GLN A 47 13.78 4.30 -17.84
C GLN A 47 13.33 3.22 -16.85
N GLU A 48 14.28 2.63 -16.12
CA GLU A 48 14.00 1.63 -15.08
C GLU A 48 13.26 2.25 -13.89
N GLU A 49 13.68 3.41 -13.40
CA GLU A 49 13.00 4.12 -12.31
C GLU A 49 11.59 4.56 -12.70
N LEU A 50 11.41 5.06 -13.93
CA LEU A 50 10.10 5.41 -14.47
C LEU A 50 9.19 4.19 -14.56
N MET A 51 9.70 3.05 -15.04
CA MET A 51 8.96 1.80 -15.13
C MET A 51 8.54 1.30 -13.73
N HIS A 52 9.44 1.33 -12.76
CA HIS A 52 9.12 0.97 -11.38
C HIS A 52 8.04 1.87 -10.78
N TYR A 53 8.16 3.18 -10.97
CA TYR A 53 7.14 4.13 -10.52
C TYR A 53 5.78 3.83 -11.15
N GLN A 54 5.73 3.53 -12.46
CA GLN A 54 4.48 3.17 -13.13
C GLN A 54 3.91 1.85 -12.60
N LEU A 55 4.72 0.80 -12.49
CA LEU A 55 4.27 -0.50 -11.98
C LEU A 55 3.70 -0.40 -10.56
N ASP A 56 4.35 0.36 -9.67
CA ASP A 56 3.87 0.59 -8.30
C ASP A 56 2.50 1.30 -8.27
N ASN A 57 2.20 2.12 -9.29
CA ASN A 57 0.92 2.83 -9.43
C ASN A 57 -0.21 1.99 -10.04
N TYR A 58 0.10 0.95 -10.82
CA TYR A 58 -0.89 0.19 -11.58
C TYR A 58 -1.16 -1.23 -11.06
N LEU A 59 -0.38 -1.72 -10.09
CA LEU A 59 -0.48 -3.11 -9.63
C LEU A 59 -1.81 -3.42 -8.91
N PHE A 60 -2.40 -2.44 -8.21
CA PHE A 60 -3.63 -2.62 -7.46
C PHE A 60 -4.66 -1.56 -7.77
N ASP A 61 -5.92 -1.96 -7.67
CA ASP A 61 -7.04 -1.04 -7.68
C ASP A 61 -7.24 -0.42 -6.28
N GLY A 62 -7.13 0.90 -6.24
CA GLY A 62 -7.42 1.73 -5.06
C GLY A 62 -6.25 2.08 -4.15
N CYS A 63 -5.02 1.60 -4.39
CA CYS A 63 -3.80 2.09 -3.74
C CYS A 63 -2.54 1.69 -4.52
N ARG A 64 -1.40 2.31 -4.20
CA ARG A 64 -0.10 1.93 -4.75
C ARG A 64 0.49 0.75 -3.99
N LEU A 65 1.47 0.06 -4.58
CA LEU A 65 2.23 -0.98 -3.88
C LEU A 65 2.96 -0.43 -2.65
N SER A 66 3.52 0.77 -2.76
CA SER A 66 4.20 1.48 -1.66
C SER A 66 3.26 1.88 -0.52
N ASP A 67 2.00 2.24 -0.82
CA ASP A 67 0.98 2.54 0.19
C ASP A 67 0.71 1.32 1.06
N LEU A 68 0.56 0.15 0.43
CA LEU A 68 0.35 -1.13 1.10
C LEU A 68 1.55 -1.48 2.00
N GLY A 69 2.77 -1.17 1.57
CA GLY A 69 3.98 -1.32 2.37
C GLY A 69 3.94 -0.58 3.69
N VAL A 70 3.43 0.66 3.70
CA VAL A 70 3.31 1.45 4.93
C VAL A 70 2.29 0.83 5.89
N MET A 71 1.12 0.41 5.38
CA MET A 71 0.08 -0.20 6.22
C MET A 71 0.50 -1.57 6.78
N ALA A 72 1.25 -2.34 6.00
CA ALA A 72 1.71 -3.69 6.36
C ALA A 72 3.09 -3.69 7.06
N ASN A 73 3.69 -2.50 7.26
CA ASN A 73 5.06 -2.35 7.76
C ASN A 73 6.08 -3.23 6.98
N LEU A 74 5.97 -3.25 5.66
CA LEU A 74 6.82 -4.02 4.75
C LEU A 74 7.68 -3.08 3.90
N ARG A 75 8.96 -3.43 3.75
CA ARG A 75 9.85 -2.76 2.78
C ARG A 75 9.55 -3.23 1.36
N LYS A 76 10.03 -2.47 0.38
CA LYS A 76 9.87 -2.77 -1.06
C LYS A 76 10.38 -4.18 -1.40
N GLU A 77 11.53 -4.56 -0.85
CA GLU A 77 12.13 -5.88 -1.10
C GLU A 77 11.22 -6.99 -0.57
N GLU A 78 10.56 -6.78 0.56
CA GLU A 78 9.67 -7.76 1.19
C GLU A 78 8.34 -7.89 0.47
N LEU A 79 7.82 -6.79 -0.09
CA LEU A 79 6.65 -6.79 -0.96
C LEU A 79 6.92 -7.58 -2.25
N SER A 80 8.09 -7.41 -2.85
CA SER A 80 8.50 -8.12 -4.08
C SER A 80 8.65 -9.64 -3.90
N GLN A 81 8.77 -10.13 -2.67
CA GLN A 81 8.79 -11.58 -2.38
C GLN A 81 7.39 -12.19 -2.25
N LEU A 82 6.34 -11.37 -2.15
CA LEU A 82 4.97 -11.85 -2.03
C LEU A 82 4.37 -12.13 -3.40
N THR A 83 3.69 -13.26 -3.52
CA THR A 83 2.88 -13.57 -4.70
C THR A 83 1.66 -12.65 -4.76
N GLY A 84 1.08 -12.50 -5.95
CA GLY A 84 -0.15 -11.70 -6.13
C GLY A 84 -1.32 -12.20 -5.27
N GLY A 85 -1.40 -13.50 -4.97
CA GLY A 85 -2.42 -14.05 -4.08
C GLY A 85 -2.25 -13.64 -2.63
N GLU A 86 -1.01 -13.58 -2.16
CA GLU A 86 -0.67 -13.15 -0.80
C GLU A 86 -0.86 -11.65 -0.64
N LEU A 87 -0.42 -10.86 -1.62
CA LEU A 87 -0.65 -9.42 -1.65
C LEU A 87 -2.15 -9.08 -1.59
N ARG A 88 -3.01 -9.83 -2.29
CA ARG A 88 -4.47 -9.63 -2.20
C ARG A 88 -5.02 -9.88 -0.80
N LYS A 89 -4.47 -10.84 -0.04
CA LYS A 89 -4.89 -11.07 1.36
C LYS A 89 -4.50 -9.89 2.25
N VAL A 90 -3.28 -9.37 2.09
CA VAL A 90 -2.80 -8.20 2.82
C VAL A 90 -3.63 -6.97 2.46
N LEU A 91 -3.89 -6.75 1.16
CA LEU A 91 -4.72 -5.65 0.67
C LEU A 91 -6.15 -5.70 1.20
N ALA A 92 -6.76 -6.88 1.27
CA ALA A 92 -8.11 -7.04 1.83
C ALA A 92 -8.17 -6.57 3.29
N LYS A 93 -7.20 -7.00 4.11
CA LYS A 93 -7.13 -6.55 5.51
C LYS A 93 -6.79 -5.07 5.63
N ALA A 94 -5.92 -4.55 4.76
CA ALA A 94 -5.62 -3.13 4.72
C ALA A 94 -6.87 -2.29 4.43
N LYS A 95 -7.74 -2.72 3.50
CA LYS A 95 -9.03 -2.07 3.19
C LYS A 95 -10.01 -2.09 4.36
N GLU A 96 -10.05 -3.20 5.11
CA GLU A 96 -10.88 -3.34 6.32
C GLU A 96 -10.44 -2.39 7.43
N LEU A 97 -9.12 -2.27 7.67
CA LEU A 97 -8.57 -1.42 8.73
C LEU A 97 -8.46 0.07 8.35
N ASN A 98 -8.44 0.40 7.05
CA ASN A 98 -8.22 1.77 6.57
C ASN A 98 -9.29 2.28 5.59
N PRO A 99 -10.60 2.10 5.85
CA PRO A 99 -11.66 2.39 4.87
C PRO A 99 -11.62 3.84 4.38
N ASP A 100 -11.33 4.80 5.26
CA ASP A 100 -11.27 6.22 4.91
C ASP A 100 -10.10 6.58 3.99
N PHE A 101 -8.97 5.89 4.12
CA PHE A 101 -7.82 6.07 3.23
C PHE A 101 -8.21 5.70 1.79
N PHE A 102 -8.78 4.50 1.59
CA PHE A 102 -9.20 4.04 0.27
C PHE A 102 -10.35 4.88 -0.28
N GLY A 103 -11.31 5.28 0.57
CA GLY A 103 -12.40 6.17 0.18
C GLY A 103 -11.89 7.54 -0.29
N ALA A 104 -10.87 8.09 0.36
CA ALA A 104 -10.25 9.35 -0.07
C ALA A 104 -9.52 9.21 -1.41
N LEU A 105 -8.74 8.13 -1.62
CA LEU A 105 -8.09 7.87 -2.91
C LEU A 105 -9.10 7.75 -4.05
N ALA A 106 -10.22 7.05 -3.83
CA ALA A 106 -11.29 6.94 -4.82
C ALA A 106 -11.90 8.30 -5.19
N ARG A 107 -12.19 9.16 -4.19
CA ARG A 107 -12.69 10.53 -4.44
C ARG A 107 -11.67 11.39 -5.19
N MET A 108 -10.39 11.31 -4.84
CA MET A 108 -9.31 12.03 -5.54
C MET A 108 -9.14 11.55 -6.99
N ALA A 109 -9.26 10.25 -7.24
CA ALA A 109 -9.22 9.69 -8.59
C ALA A 109 -10.39 10.21 -9.43
N ALA A 110 -11.61 10.13 -8.90
CA ALA A 110 -12.81 10.65 -9.59
C ALA A 110 -12.72 12.16 -9.88
N ALA A 111 -12.16 12.95 -8.96
CA ALA A 111 -11.97 14.39 -9.16
C ALA A 111 -11.01 14.70 -10.33
N ARG A 112 -9.96 13.90 -10.51
CA ARG A 112 -9.01 14.03 -11.64
C ARG A 112 -9.59 13.60 -12.98
N SER A 113 -10.53 12.67 -12.99
CA SER A 113 -11.17 12.21 -14.24
C SER A 113 -12.23 13.19 -14.77
N ASN A 114 -12.71 14.09 -13.92
CA ASN A 114 -13.73 15.09 -14.27
C ASN A 114 -13.15 16.48 -14.61
N SER A 115 -11.81 16.61 -14.58
CA SER A 115 -11.05 17.82 -14.89
C SER A 115 -10.27 17.64 -16.17
#